data_AF-A0AAT9GBI0-F1
#
_entry.id   AF-A0AAT9GBI0-F1
#
_cell.length_a   1.000
_cell.length_b   1.000
_cell.length_c   1.000
_cell.angle_alpha   90.00
_cell.angle_beta   90.00
_cell.angle_gamma   90.00
#
_symmetry.space_group_name_H-M   'P 1'
#
loop_
_entity.id
_entity.type
_entity.pdbx_description
1 polymer ?
#
loop_
_entity_poly.entity_id
_entity_poly.type
_entity_poly.pdbx_seq_one_letter_code
_entity_poly.pdbx_strand_id
1 'polypeptide(L)'
;MTGSLAKEEKTAEAGKTSNQSENYDVESVIRVASCAWNAIHCLLASYEYDLYSSWLESHFTSLKDCINKMEKDNSFTKDSAIIKFCRSIAENNKLYKELKNLNNPAEKFSQLEKIITGFKLKDLEDKVSFLMLLKEESDFTAIQKAYRDEWSFYDLINDRDLKKTYIDKAVTESANKSFKKDIDKCIKLAEQGKKAASKYLGRKGVELQAYYTETDNAYRVLNINSINYNRSEPTRISDILQQEKDIKELNIYCNKKHEIHAHRKGKERYYEFKEGAYYEMKSTWPVKDGSEMCTMIMNVSSDGITEVLKFNDEDFVLSDEILELIKQNDELYIQGLSLYDAVLEKGKAADVVPTANNNFQNESIAAYREETEGELDPKVDADNSLSPSINSNASTQTEVNLQHTETQTEVASQQIETKTEVNLQHTETQTEVASQQIETKTEVNLQHTGT
;
A
#
# COMPACT_ATOMS: atom_id res chain seq x y z
N MET A 1 1.09 -41.75 75.76
CA MET A 1 0.22 -41.56 74.58
C MET A 1 0.00 -40.06 74.41
N THR A 2 -0.05 -39.58 73.16
CA THR A 2 -0.77 -38.36 72.67
C THR A 2 -0.95 -37.19 73.66
N GLY A 3 -0.41 -35.97 73.47
CA GLY A 3 0.08 -35.33 72.25
C GLY A 3 -1.01 -34.51 71.57
N SER A 4 -0.94 -33.18 71.68
CA SER A 4 -1.55 -32.23 70.74
C SER A 4 -0.83 -30.88 70.82
N LEU A 5 -0.36 -30.39 69.67
CA LEU A 5 0.23 -29.07 69.48
C LEU A 5 -0.84 -28.16 68.87
N ALA A 6 -1.16 -27.04 69.51
CA ALA A 6 -1.93 -25.99 68.87
C ALA A 6 -1.04 -25.30 67.82
N LYS A 7 -1.39 -25.41 66.54
CA LYS A 7 -0.79 -24.62 65.47
C LYS A 7 -1.49 -23.27 65.39
N GLU A 8 -0.71 -22.19 65.35
CA GLU A 8 -1.21 -20.90 64.87
C GLU A 8 -1.55 -20.98 63.38
N GLU A 9 -2.75 -20.55 63.03
CA GLU A 9 -3.22 -20.50 61.65
C GLU A 9 -2.83 -19.15 61.03
N LYS A 10 -1.67 -19.09 60.39
CA LYS A 10 -1.32 -17.96 59.50
C LYS A 10 -2.01 -18.14 58.16
N THR A 11 -3.17 -17.50 57.99
CA THR A 11 -3.74 -17.20 56.68
C THR A 11 -2.78 -16.30 55.90
N ALA A 12 -2.15 -16.85 54.86
CA ALA A 12 -1.30 -16.08 53.95
C ALA A 12 -2.16 -15.39 52.88
N GLU A 13 -1.94 -14.08 52.68
CA GLU A 13 -2.59 -13.30 51.62
C GLU A 13 -2.11 -13.73 50.23
N ALA A 14 -2.82 -14.66 49.60
CA ALA A 14 -2.65 -14.97 48.18
C ALA A 14 -3.42 -13.94 47.33
N GLY A 15 -2.83 -12.75 47.09
CA GLY A 15 -3.54 -11.67 46.40
C GLY A 15 -2.72 -10.56 45.71
N LYS A 16 -1.39 -10.69 45.56
CA LYS A 16 -0.53 -9.61 45.00
C LYS A 16 0.49 -10.01 43.92
N THR A 17 0.59 -11.28 43.55
CA THR A 17 1.75 -11.77 42.77
C THR A 17 1.60 -11.76 41.24
N SER A 18 0.41 -11.92 40.65
CA SER A 18 0.26 -12.00 39.17
C SER A 18 0.68 -10.71 38.47
N ASN A 19 0.10 -9.58 38.88
CA ASN A 19 0.29 -8.30 38.20
C ASN A 19 1.72 -7.76 38.34
N GLN A 20 2.50 -8.21 39.34
CA GLN A 20 3.92 -7.86 39.44
C GLN A 20 4.80 -8.72 38.54
N SER A 21 4.55 -10.03 38.41
CA SER A 21 5.32 -10.87 37.48
C SER A 21 5.03 -10.56 36.01
N GLU A 22 3.78 -10.24 35.67
CA GLU A 22 3.41 -9.86 34.29
C GLU A 22 4.03 -8.52 33.87
N ASN A 23 4.05 -7.51 34.75
CA ASN A 23 4.75 -6.25 34.43
C ASN A 23 6.28 -6.43 34.30
N TYR A 24 6.89 -7.29 35.13
CA TYR A 24 8.34 -7.55 35.08
C TYR A 24 8.77 -8.34 33.83
N ASP A 25 7.88 -9.19 33.28
CA ASP A 25 8.01 -9.83 31.97
C ASP A 25 8.01 -8.78 30.84
N VAL A 26 7.04 -7.88 30.86
CA VAL A 26 6.87 -6.80 29.86
C VAL A 26 8.09 -5.88 29.80
N GLU A 27 8.50 -5.29 30.92
CA GLU A 27 9.64 -4.37 30.98
C GLU A 27 10.95 -5.05 30.53
N SER A 28 11.13 -6.33 30.87
CA SER A 28 12.32 -7.10 30.48
C SER A 28 12.38 -7.37 28.97
N VAL A 29 11.23 -7.62 28.33
CA VAL A 29 11.14 -7.83 26.88
C VAL A 29 11.37 -6.53 26.12
N ILE A 30 10.71 -5.44 26.55
CA ILE A 30 10.88 -4.10 25.98
C ILE A 30 12.36 -3.70 26.04
N ARG A 31 13.02 -3.81 27.20
CA ARG A 31 14.44 -3.46 27.35
C ARG A 31 15.35 -4.18 26.36
N VAL A 32 15.10 -5.47 26.07
CA VAL A 32 15.89 -6.22 25.07
C VAL A 32 15.58 -5.73 23.65
N ALA A 33 14.32 -5.47 23.32
CA ALA A 33 13.93 -4.88 22.04
C ALA A 33 14.57 -3.50 21.84
N SER A 34 14.59 -2.63 22.85
CA SER A 34 15.29 -1.35 22.81
C SER A 34 16.81 -1.52 22.65
N CYS A 35 17.45 -2.51 23.29
CA CYS A 35 18.87 -2.82 23.03
C CYS A 35 19.10 -3.21 21.56
N ALA A 36 18.18 -3.96 20.95
CA ALA A 36 18.29 -4.39 19.56
C ALA A 36 18.06 -3.24 18.57
N TRP A 37 17.02 -2.43 18.82
CA TRP A 37 16.69 -1.25 18.04
C TRP A 37 17.86 -0.27 18.02
N ASN A 38 18.40 0.10 19.19
CA ASN A 38 19.55 0.99 19.29
C ASN A 38 20.77 0.47 18.51
N ALA A 39 21.05 -0.83 18.54
CA ALA A 39 22.19 -1.41 17.81
C ALA A 39 22.05 -1.30 16.28
N ILE A 40 20.82 -1.38 15.75
CA ILE A 40 20.54 -1.20 14.32
C ILE A 40 20.49 0.30 13.98
N HIS A 41 19.80 1.10 14.79
CA HIS A 41 19.64 2.54 14.59
C HIS A 41 20.99 3.27 14.55
N CYS A 42 21.90 2.98 15.49
CA CYS A 42 23.24 3.56 15.48
C CYS A 42 24.06 3.17 14.24
N LEU A 43 23.79 2.01 13.63
CA LEU A 43 24.46 1.55 12.42
C LEU A 43 23.92 2.26 11.16
N LEU A 44 22.61 2.54 11.11
CA LEU A 44 21.99 3.38 10.07
C LEU A 44 22.45 4.84 10.19
N ALA A 45 22.39 5.41 11.39
CA ALA A 45 22.85 6.77 11.67
C ALA A 45 24.37 6.96 11.40
N SER A 46 25.18 5.90 11.53
CA SER A 46 26.61 5.96 11.17
C SER A 46 26.86 6.11 9.67
N TYR A 47 25.89 5.73 8.83
CA TYR A 47 25.92 5.95 7.38
C TYR A 47 25.37 7.33 7.00
N GLU A 48 24.28 7.76 7.64
CA GLU A 48 23.65 9.07 7.38
C GLU A 48 24.49 10.27 7.89
N TYR A 49 25.16 10.14 9.04
CA TYR A 49 25.82 11.25 9.75
C TYR A 49 27.35 11.08 9.94
N ASP A 50 27.96 10.11 9.23
CA ASP A 50 29.41 9.75 9.32
C ASP A 50 29.95 9.54 10.75
N LEU A 51 29.15 8.91 11.62
CA LEU A 51 29.57 8.68 13.01
C LEU A 51 30.69 7.63 13.11
N TYR A 52 31.52 7.74 14.15
CA TYR A 52 32.73 6.93 14.32
C TYR A 52 32.40 5.46 14.65
N SER A 53 32.98 4.52 13.89
CA SER A 53 32.62 3.10 13.91
C SER A 53 32.96 2.34 15.20
N SER A 54 33.82 2.90 16.07
CA SER A 54 34.30 2.27 17.32
C SER A 54 33.20 1.92 18.33
N TRP A 55 32.01 2.50 18.19
CA TRP A 55 30.87 2.25 19.07
C TRP A 55 29.97 1.11 18.57
N LEU A 56 30.03 0.73 17.30
CA LEU A 56 29.13 -0.25 16.67
C LEU A 56 29.26 -1.65 17.29
N GLU A 57 30.49 -2.14 17.49
CA GLU A 57 30.72 -3.42 18.19
C GLU A 57 30.20 -3.38 19.64
N SER A 58 30.25 -2.20 20.29
CA SER A 58 29.76 -2.02 21.67
C SER A 58 28.24 -2.17 21.76
N HIS A 59 27.47 -1.66 20.79
CA HIS A 59 26.01 -1.82 20.78
C HIS A 59 25.58 -3.28 20.56
N PHE A 60 26.19 -4.00 19.62
CA PHE A 60 25.90 -5.43 19.42
C PHE A 60 26.38 -6.32 20.58
N THR A 61 27.45 -5.93 21.27
CA THR A 61 27.87 -6.58 22.53
C THR A 61 26.86 -6.31 23.64
N SER A 62 26.42 -5.06 23.79
CA SER A 62 25.39 -4.66 24.75
C SER A 62 24.08 -5.40 24.54
N LEU A 63 23.64 -5.60 23.29
CA LEU A 63 22.49 -6.44 22.96
C LEU A 63 22.65 -7.89 23.46
N LYS A 64 23.80 -8.52 23.19
CA LYS A 64 24.09 -9.87 23.69
C LYS A 64 24.04 -9.93 25.21
N ASP A 65 24.59 -8.93 25.89
CA ASP A 65 24.56 -8.85 27.35
C ASP A 65 23.15 -8.57 27.91
N CYS A 66 22.33 -7.73 27.24
CA CYS A 66 20.91 -7.53 27.57
C CYS A 66 20.16 -8.88 27.53
N ILE A 67 20.36 -9.66 26.46
CA ILE A 67 19.73 -10.99 26.28
C ILE A 67 20.25 -11.97 27.36
N ASN A 68 21.56 -12.11 27.50
CA ASN A 68 22.20 -13.05 28.43
C ASN A 68 21.86 -12.78 29.89
N LYS A 69 21.72 -11.51 30.27
CA LYS A 69 21.26 -11.12 31.62
C LYS A 69 19.80 -11.48 31.81
N MET A 70 18.93 -11.10 30.86
CA MET A 70 17.50 -11.39 30.93
C MET A 70 17.23 -12.91 31.02
N GLU A 71 17.93 -13.75 30.25
CA GLU A 71 17.78 -15.22 30.34
C GLU A 71 18.16 -15.82 31.70
N LYS A 72 19.06 -15.18 32.45
CA LYS A 72 19.46 -15.61 33.80
C LYS A 72 18.46 -15.13 34.85
N ASP A 73 17.95 -13.91 34.68
CA ASP A 73 17.08 -13.24 35.63
C ASP A 73 15.62 -13.72 35.52
N ASN A 74 15.16 -14.15 34.34
CA ASN A 74 13.81 -14.68 34.11
C ASN A 74 13.80 -15.76 33.02
N SER A 75 13.45 -17.00 33.38
CA SER A 75 13.39 -18.13 32.46
C SER A 75 12.13 -18.17 31.58
N PHE A 76 11.04 -17.49 31.98
CA PHE A 76 9.77 -17.53 31.24
C PHE A 76 9.80 -16.64 29.99
N THR A 77 10.43 -15.46 30.09
CA THR A 77 10.66 -14.53 28.97
C THR A 77 11.54 -15.09 27.85
N LYS A 78 12.39 -16.09 28.14
CA LYS A 78 13.31 -16.72 27.17
C LYS A 78 12.60 -17.26 25.93
N ASP A 79 11.37 -17.74 26.09
CA ASP A 79 10.60 -18.32 25.00
C ASP A 79 9.77 -17.31 24.20
N SER A 80 9.72 -16.03 24.61
CA SER A 80 8.97 -14.99 23.90
C SER A 80 9.46 -14.80 22.46
N ALA A 81 8.50 -14.63 21.55
CA ALA A 81 8.75 -14.33 20.14
C ALA A 81 9.72 -13.16 19.93
N ILE A 82 9.54 -12.07 20.69
CA ILE A 82 10.31 -10.83 20.54
C ILE A 82 11.78 -11.06 20.91
N ILE A 83 12.03 -11.82 21.98
CA ILE A 83 13.38 -12.21 22.40
C ILE A 83 14.06 -13.09 21.35
N LYS A 84 13.32 -14.05 20.78
CA LYS A 84 13.83 -14.93 19.72
C LYS A 84 14.20 -14.14 18.46
N PHE A 85 13.43 -13.11 18.11
CA PHE A 85 13.76 -12.20 17.02
C PHE A 85 15.04 -11.39 17.32
N CYS A 86 15.11 -10.73 18.47
CA CYS A 86 16.29 -9.96 18.90
C CYS A 86 17.57 -10.82 18.95
N ARG A 87 17.44 -12.09 19.34
CA ARG A 87 18.53 -13.06 19.31
C ARG A 87 19.02 -13.38 17.91
N SER A 88 18.10 -13.58 16.95
CA SER A 88 18.47 -13.87 15.56
C SER A 88 19.32 -12.74 14.94
N ILE A 89 19.11 -11.51 15.39
CA ILE A 89 19.93 -10.34 15.04
C ILE A 89 21.28 -10.40 15.77
N ALA A 90 21.28 -10.60 17.09
CA ALA A 90 22.49 -10.65 17.92
C ALA A 90 23.46 -11.79 17.53
N GLU A 91 22.93 -12.93 17.10
CA GLU A 91 23.69 -14.14 16.73
C GLU A 91 24.02 -14.22 15.24
N ASN A 92 23.73 -13.17 14.46
CA ASN A 92 24.06 -13.12 13.03
C ASN A 92 25.58 -12.99 12.82
N ASN A 93 26.26 -14.13 12.78
CA ASN A 93 27.71 -14.24 12.60
C ASN A 93 28.22 -13.61 11.29
N LYS A 94 27.39 -13.55 10.24
CA LYS A 94 27.76 -12.90 8.96
C LYS A 94 27.81 -11.39 9.13
N LEU A 95 26.75 -10.80 9.71
CA LEU A 95 26.67 -9.37 10.02
C LEU A 95 27.83 -8.95 10.93
N TYR A 96 28.06 -9.69 12.02
CA TYR A 96 29.15 -9.40 12.96
C TYR A 96 30.54 -9.44 12.30
N LYS A 97 30.77 -10.42 11.39
CA LYS A 97 32.03 -10.53 10.66
C LYS A 97 32.24 -9.38 9.67
N GLU A 98 31.17 -8.92 8.99
CA GLU A 98 31.26 -7.78 8.07
C GLU A 98 31.47 -6.46 8.82
N LEU A 99 30.79 -6.25 9.96
CA LEU A 99 31.01 -5.09 10.83
C LEU A 99 32.46 -5.00 11.35
N LYS A 100 33.03 -6.12 11.81
CA LYS A 100 34.43 -6.18 12.28
C LYS A 100 35.46 -5.90 11.19
N ASN A 101 35.07 -5.99 9.91
CA ASN A 101 35.96 -5.72 8.78
C ASN A 101 35.94 -4.25 8.32
N LEU A 102 35.14 -3.36 8.94
CA LEU A 102 35.07 -1.91 8.69
C LEU A 102 36.34 -1.15 9.14
N ASN A 103 37.50 -1.54 8.59
CA ASN A 103 38.82 -1.08 9.03
C ASN A 103 39.46 -0.03 8.11
N ASN A 104 38.87 0.28 6.95
CA ASN A 104 39.38 1.28 6.01
C ASN A 104 38.45 2.51 5.95
N PRO A 105 38.85 3.69 6.50
CA PRO A 105 38.06 4.91 6.43
C PRO A 105 37.67 5.34 5.00
N ALA A 106 38.53 5.08 4.01
CA ALA A 106 38.29 5.48 2.62
C ALA A 106 37.20 4.66 1.91
N GLU A 107 36.90 3.45 2.41
CA GLU A 107 35.86 2.56 1.86
C GLU A 107 34.66 2.37 2.79
N LYS A 108 34.75 2.88 4.03
CA LYS A 108 33.77 2.74 5.12
C LYS A 108 32.32 2.91 4.64
N PHE A 109 32.03 3.96 3.88
CA PHE A 109 30.69 4.23 3.36
C PHE A 109 30.17 3.15 2.39
N SER A 110 30.97 2.74 1.41
CA SER A 110 30.57 1.68 0.47
C SER A 110 30.43 0.32 1.17
N GLN A 111 31.22 0.07 2.21
CA GLN A 111 31.11 -1.14 3.03
C GLN A 111 29.85 -1.09 3.92
N LEU A 112 29.55 0.06 4.54
CA LEU A 112 28.31 0.28 5.30
C LEU A 112 27.06 0.16 4.42
N GLU A 113 27.06 0.76 3.23
CA GLU A 113 25.96 0.66 2.25
C GLU A 113 25.67 -0.80 1.88
N LYS A 114 26.72 -1.60 1.61
CA LYS A 114 26.61 -3.05 1.35
C LYS A 114 26.07 -3.82 2.54
N ILE A 115 26.41 -3.43 3.77
CA ILE A 115 25.87 -4.06 4.99
C ILE A 115 24.39 -3.66 5.17
N ILE A 116 24.05 -2.38 5.07
CA ILE A 116 22.68 -1.85 5.23
C ILE A 116 21.73 -2.49 4.21
N THR A 117 22.11 -2.52 2.94
CA THR A 117 21.32 -3.14 1.86
C THR A 117 21.33 -4.67 1.94
N GLY A 118 22.50 -5.29 2.12
CA GLY A 118 22.68 -6.74 2.11
C GLY A 118 22.06 -7.47 3.31
N PHE A 119 21.90 -6.81 4.46
CA PHE A 119 21.18 -7.34 5.63
C PHE A 119 19.79 -6.72 5.81
N LYS A 120 19.36 -5.82 4.91
CA LYS A 120 18.11 -5.06 5.00
C LYS A 120 17.91 -4.43 6.37
N LEU A 121 18.91 -3.70 6.86
CA LEU A 121 18.92 -3.22 8.25
C LEU A 121 17.73 -2.31 8.58
N LYS A 122 17.21 -1.54 7.62
CA LYS A 122 16.01 -0.72 7.83
C LYS A 122 14.75 -1.57 8.10
N ASP A 123 14.55 -2.62 7.31
CA ASP A 123 13.47 -3.61 7.53
C ASP A 123 13.61 -4.31 8.91
N LEU A 124 14.84 -4.62 9.35
CA LEU A 124 15.06 -5.16 10.69
C LEU A 124 14.75 -4.13 11.80
N GLU A 125 15.12 -2.86 11.62
CA GLU A 125 14.79 -1.78 12.57
C GLU A 125 13.27 -1.61 12.72
N ASP A 126 12.54 -1.56 11.61
CA ASP A 126 11.10 -1.39 11.58
C ASP A 126 10.38 -2.62 12.19
N LYS A 127 10.92 -3.83 11.97
CA LYS A 127 10.47 -5.09 12.62
C LYS A 127 10.68 -5.10 14.13
N VAL A 128 11.84 -4.65 14.63
CA VAL A 128 12.06 -4.54 16.09
C VAL A 128 11.12 -3.49 16.69
N SER A 129 10.98 -2.34 16.03
CA SER A 129 10.09 -1.24 16.46
C SER A 129 8.64 -1.72 16.62
N PHE A 130 8.13 -2.46 15.64
CA PHE A 130 6.77 -3.00 15.67
C PHE A 130 6.55 -3.98 16.82
N LEU A 131 7.49 -4.90 17.00
CA LEU A 131 7.40 -5.91 18.06
C LEU A 131 7.53 -5.29 19.46
N MET A 132 8.28 -4.19 19.59
CA MET A 132 8.34 -3.39 20.82
C MET A 132 7.00 -2.70 21.10
N LEU A 133 6.46 -1.96 20.12
CA LEU A 133 5.13 -1.33 20.20
C LEU A 133 4.02 -2.36 20.52
N LEU A 134 4.11 -3.57 19.96
CA LEU A 134 3.16 -4.67 20.22
C LEU A 134 3.18 -5.18 21.67
N LYS A 135 4.25 -4.92 22.42
CA LYS A 135 4.41 -5.30 23.84
C LYS A 135 4.16 -4.11 24.78
N GLU A 136 4.35 -2.88 24.29
CA GLU A 136 4.07 -1.61 25.00
C GLU A 136 2.58 -1.25 24.94
N GLU A 137 1.99 -1.28 23.75
CA GLU A 137 0.64 -0.81 23.48
C GLU A 137 -0.37 -1.96 23.41
N SER A 138 -1.56 -1.71 23.96
CA SER A 138 -2.69 -2.65 23.92
C SER A 138 -3.75 -2.29 22.87
N ASP A 139 -3.67 -1.11 22.26
CA ASP A 139 -4.57 -0.63 21.21
C ASP A 139 -3.90 -0.69 19.83
N PHE A 140 -4.53 -1.39 18.89
CA PHE A 140 -4.10 -1.45 17.50
C PHE A 140 -4.03 -0.04 16.85
N THR A 141 -4.96 0.84 17.23
CA THR A 141 -5.03 2.21 16.69
C THR A 141 -3.84 3.06 17.13
N ALA A 142 -3.36 2.88 18.37
CA ALA A 142 -2.15 3.54 18.87
C ALA A 142 -0.91 3.06 18.10
N ILE A 143 -0.77 1.75 17.89
CA ILE A 143 0.34 1.19 17.10
C ILE A 143 0.30 1.70 15.66
N GLN A 144 -0.86 1.69 15.00
CA GLN A 144 -0.99 2.19 13.62
C GLN A 144 -0.59 3.68 13.54
N LYS A 145 -1.00 4.52 14.51
CA LYS A 145 -0.64 5.95 14.57
C LYS A 145 0.84 6.21 14.89
N ALA A 146 1.53 5.28 15.55
CA ALA A 146 2.96 5.40 15.81
C ALA A 146 3.79 5.29 14.51
N TYR A 147 3.25 4.63 13.48
CA TYR A 147 3.86 4.59 12.14
C TYR A 147 3.51 5.85 11.35
N ARG A 148 4.51 6.70 11.11
CA ARG A 148 4.39 7.91 10.26
C ARG A 148 4.15 7.60 8.78
N ASP A 149 4.42 6.37 8.36
CA ASP A 149 4.31 5.92 6.97
C ASP A 149 3.46 4.65 6.91
N GLU A 150 2.18 4.83 6.57
CA GLU A 150 1.19 3.74 6.47
C GLU A 150 1.65 2.63 5.52
N TRP A 151 2.36 2.98 4.44
CA TRP A 151 2.85 2.01 3.46
C TRP A 151 3.82 1.00 4.08
N SER A 152 4.76 1.48 4.89
CA SER A 152 5.72 0.61 5.59
C SER A 152 5.02 -0.24 6.65
N PHE A 153 3.98 0.26 7.32
CA PHE A 153 3.14 -0.52 8.22
C PHE A 153 2.41 -1.66 7.50
N TYR A 154 1.79 -1.38 6.34
CA TYR A 154 1.07 -2.40 5.56
C TYR A 154 2.01 -3.47 4.96
N ASP A 155 3.21 -3.11 4.50
CA ASP A 155 4.20 -4.10 4.07
C ASP A 155 4.64 -5.00 5.22
N LEU A 156 4.87 -4.40 6.39
CA LEU A 156 5.36 -5.10 7.57
C LEU A 156 4.37 -6.16 8.07
N ILE A 157 3.08 -5.83 8.20
CA ILE A 157 2.06 -6.80 8.63
C ILE A 157 1.79 -7.89 7.59
N ASN A 158 2.09 -7.63 6.30
CA ASN A 158 1.97 -8.59 5.21
C ASN A 158 3.20 -9.51 5.05
N ASP A 159 4.31 -9.26 5.74
CA ASP A 159 5.43 -10.21 5.80
C ASP A 159 4.95 -11.50 6.50
N ARG A 160 4.67 -12.53 5.69
CA ARG A 160 4.11 -13.81 6.15
C ARG A 160 5.04 -14.54 7.13
N ASP A 161 6.35 -14.37 6.99
CA ASP A 161 7.33 -15.02 7.86
C ASP A 161 7.43 -14.27 9.19
N LEU A 162 7.47 -12.93 9.17
CA LEU A 162 7.36 -12.10 10.38
C LEU A 162 6.06 -12.40 11.13
N LYS A 163 4.92 -12.41 10.42
CA LYS A 163 3.60 -12.62 11.00
C LYS A 163 3.52 -13.96 11.72
N LYS A 164 3.76 -15.06 10.99
CA LYS A 164 3.65 -16.43 11.50
C LYS A 164 4.70 -16.75 12.55
N THR A 165 5.91 -16.23 12.41
CA THR A 165 7.02 -16.58 13.31
C THR A 165 6.99 -15.77 14.59
N TYR A 166 6.56 -14.50 14.54
CA TYR A 166 6.70 -13.55 15.64
C TYR A 166 5.39 -12.88 16.04
N ILE A 167 4.66 -12.24 15.12
CA ILE A 167 3.46 -11.46 15.46
C ILE A 167 2.36 -12.34 16.06
N ASP A 168 1.96 -13.42 15.38
CA ASP A 168 0.90 -14.33 15.84
C ASP A 168 1.18 -14.92 17.23
N LYS A 169 2.47 -15.10 17.55
CA LYS A 169 2.93 -15.57 18.87
C LYS A 169 2.90 -14.46 19.90
N ALA A 170 3.46 -13.28 19.62
CA ALA A 170 3.45 -12.13 20.53
C ALA A 170 2.02 -11.67 20.88
N VAL A 171 1.08 -11.73 19.93
CA VAL A 171 -0.35 -11.47 20.16
C VAL A 171 -1.01 -12.55 21.02
N THR A 172 -0.54 -13.80 20.91
CA THR A 172 -1.01 -14.90 21.78
C THR A 172 -0.41 -14.79 23.19
N GLU A 173 0.87 -14.40 23.30
CA GLU A 173 1.58 -14.14 24.56
C GLU A 173 0.97 -12.98 25.35
N SER A 174 0.48 -11.93 24.68
CA SER A 174 -0.20 -10.78 25.31
C SER A 174 -1.69 -10.97 25.59
N ALA A 175 -2.27 -12.13 25.21
CA ALA A 175 -3.70 -12.44 25.31
C ALA A 175 -4.66 -11.42 24.64
N ASN A 176 -4.16 -10.53 23.78
CA ASN A 176 -4.91 -9.41 23.20
C ASN A 176 -5.77 -9.85 22.01
N LYS A 177 -6.95 -10.41 22.31
CA LYS A 177 -7.90 -10.94 21.32
C LYS A 177 -8.46 -9.88 20.37
N SER A 178 -8.62 -8.64 20.84
CA SER A 178 -9.00 -7.47 20.02
C SER A 178 -7.93 -7.21 18.97
N PHE A 179 -6.69 -7.01 19.39
CA PHE A 179 -5.57 -6.74 18.49
C PHE A 179 -5.43 -7.82 17.40
N LYS A 180 -5.58 -9.11 17.75
CA LYS A 180 -5.54 -10.19 16.77
C LYS A 180 -6.56 -10.00 15.64
N LYS A 181 -7.80 -9.66 16.01
CA LYS A 181 -8.89 -9.46 15.06
C LYS A 181 -8.60 -8.27 14.14
N ASP A 182 -8.03 -7.20 14.68
CA ASP A 182 -7.76 -5.96 13.95
C ASP A 182 -6.57 -6.13 12.99
N ILE A 183 -5.49 -6.80 13.39
CA ILE A 183 -4.38 -7.10 12.48
C ILE A 183 -4.75 -8.11 11.38
N ASP A 184 -5.52 -9.16 11.71
CA ASP A 184 -6.03 -10.11 10.70
C ASP A 184 -6.97 -9.40 9.70
N LYS A 185 -7.74 -8.39 10.16
CA LYS A 185 -8.56 -7.54 9.29
C LYS A 185 -7.70 -6.67 8.37
N CYS A 186 -6.70 -5.97 8.89
CA CYS A 186 -5.85 -5.09 8.09
C CYS A 186 -5.03 -5.86 7.04
N ILE A 187 -4.50 -7.03 7.39
CA ILE A 187 -3.82 -7.94 6.43
C ILE A 187 -4.80 -8.34 5.32
N LYS A 188 -6.01 -8.79 5.66
CA LYS A 188 -7.02 -9.16 4.67
C LYS A 188 -7.39 -8.00 3.73
N LEU A 189 -7.49 -6.78 4.25
CA LEU A 189 -7.77 -5.59 3.45
C LEU A 189 -6.59 -5.22 2.52
N ALA A 190 -5.36 -5.45 2.94
CA ALA A 190 -4.17 -5.26 2.13
C ALA A 190 -4.01 -6.34 1.04
N GLU A 191 -4.20 -7.62 1.37
CA GLU A 191 -4.24 -8.70 0.38
C GLU A 191 -5.32 -8.47 -0.69
N GLN A 192 -6.52 -8.05 -0.27
CA GLN A 192 -7.62 -7.72 -1.19
C GLN A 192 -7.29 -6.48 -2.05
N GLY A 193 -6.73 -5.41 -1.46
CA GLY A 193 -6.33 -4.21 -2.19
C GLY A 193 -5.24 -4.50 -3.21
N LYS A 194 -4.21 -5.25 -2.84
CA LYS A 194 -3.13 -5.69 -3.74
C LYS A 194 -3.64 -6.58 -4.87
N LYS A 195 -4.61 -7.47 -4.61
CA LYS A 195 -5.27 -8.25 -5.68
C LYS A 195 -6.02 -7.35 -6.66
N ALA A 196 -6.79 -6.37 -6.18
CA ALA A 196 -7.52 -5.43 -7.03
C ALA A 196 -6.57 -4.57 -7.88
N ALA A 197 -5.58 -3.91 -7.25
CA ALA A 197 -4.58 -3.09 -7.94
C ALA A 197 -3.84 -3.87 -9.04
N SER A 198 -3.47 -5.12 -8.76
CA SER A 198 -2.72 -5.98 -9.68
C SER A 198 -3.49 -6.34 -10.96
N LYS A 199 -4.84 -6.27 -10.97
CA LYS A 199 -5.64 -6.43 -12.19
C LYS A 199 -5.44 -5.26 -13.18
N TYR A 200 -5.16 -4.07 -12.68
CA TYR A 200 -5.34 -2.81 -13.42
C TYR A 200 -4.04 -2.03 -13.69
N LEU A 201 -3.00 -2.21 -12.87
CA LEU A 201 -1.69 -1.57 -13.06
C LEU A 201 -0.65 -2.55 -13.62
N GLY A 202 -1.07 -3.39 -14.57
CA GLY A 202 -0.28 -4.49 -15.13
C GLY A 202 0.92 -4.06 -15.99
N ARG A 203 2.06 -3.73 -15.37
CA ARG A 203 3.39 -3.75 -16.01
C ARG A 203 4.29 -4.77 -15.30
N LYS A 204 4.95 -5.64 -16.07
CA LYS A 204 5.95 -6.58 -15.58
C LYS A 204 7.13 -5.81 -14.96
N GLY A 205 7.37 -6.01 -13.67
CA GLY A 205 8.47 -5.37 -12.93
C GLY A 205 8.11 -4.10 -12.15
N VAL A 206 6.83 -3.67 -12.14
CA VAL A 206 6.36 -2.65 -11.18
C VAL A 206 6.04 -3.33 -9.85
N GLU A 207 6.55 -2.77 -8.76
CA GLU A 207 6.23 -3.23 -7.41
C GLU A 207 5.04 -2.43 -6.87
N LEU A 208 4.03 -3.12 -6.34
CA LEU A 208 2.76 -2.52 -5.91
C LEU A 208 2.51 -2.78 -4.42
N GLN A 209 2.25 -1.70 -3.70
CA GLN A 209 1.56 -1.72 -2.41
C GLN A 209 0.10 -1.30 -2.64
N ALA A 210 -0.86 -1.94 -1.98
CA ALA A 210 -2.23 -1.45 -1.98
C ALA A 210 -3.01 -2.02 -0.79
N TYR A 211 -4.01 -1.28 -0.33
CA TYR A 211 -4.92 -1.68 0.73
C TYR A 211 -6.28 -1.03 0.59
N TYR A 212 -7.30 -1.71 1.12
CA TYR A 212 -8.61 -1.12 1.34
C TYR A 212 -8.68 -0.44 2.70
N THR A 213 -9.28 0.76 2.74
CA THR A 213 -9.83 1.34 3.97
C THR A 213 -11.34 1.10 3.96
N GLU A 214 -11.86 0.45 4.99
CA GLU A 214 -13.31 0.36 5.20
C GLU A 214 -13.84 1.72 5.67
N THR A 215 -15.09 2.03 5.31
CA THR A 215 -15.80 3.22 5.79
C THR A 215 -17.13 2.80 6.42
N ASP A 216 -17.87 3.72 7.03
CA ASP A 216 -19.11 3.38 7.77
C ASP A 216 -20.22 2.80 6.87
N ASN A 217 -20.07 2.92 5.54
CA ASN A 217 -20.94 2.34 4.53
C ASN A 217 -20.33 1.05 3.96
N ALA A 218 -21.12 0.25 3.24
CA ALA A 218 -20.66 -0.95 2.53
C ALA A 218 -19.56 -0.71 1.47
N TYR A 219 -19.22 0.55 1.20
CA TYR A 219 -18.21 0.98 0.24
C TYR A 219 -16.82 1.18 0.87
N ARG A 220 -15.80 0.93 0.06
CA ARG A 220 -14.39 0.99 0.45
C ARG A 220 -13.64 2.11 -0.27
N VAL A 221 -12.54 2.54 0.34
CA VAL A 221 -11.50 3.35 -0.32
C VAL A 221 -10.37 2.39 -0.74
N LEU A 222 -9.92 2.44 -1.99
CA LEU A 222 -8.75 1.69 -2.45
C LEU A 222 -7.53 2.62 -2.55
N ASN A 223 -6.51 2.36 -1.74
CA ASN A 223 -5.25 3.07 -1.79
C ASN A 223 -4.22 2.21 -2.53
N ILE A 224 -3.51 2.77 -3.51
CA ILE A 224 -2.51 2.07 -4.33
C ILE A 224 -1.24 2.92 -4.39
N ASN A 225 -0.08 2.34 -4.09
CA ASN A 225 1.22 2.97 -4.32
C ASN A 225 2.08 2.13 -5.26
N SER A 226 2.48 2.73 -6.38
CA SER A 226 3.43 2.17 -7.34
C SER A 226 4.86 2.55 -6.95
N ILE A 227 5.69 1.54 -6.70
CA ILE A 227 7.11 1.68 -6.37
C ILE A 227 7.94 1.46 -7.65
N ASN A 228 9.01 2.24 -7.82
CA ASN A 228 9.98 2.16 -8.93
C ASN A 228 9.40 2.53 -10.31
N TYR A 229 8.50 3.51 -10.36
CA TYR A 229 8.03 4.06 -11.63
C TYR A 229 9.06 4.96 -12.32
N ASN A 230 9.33 4.69 -13.60
CA ASN A 230 10.09 5.56 -14.49
C ASN A 230 9.12 6.46 -15.27
N ARG A 231 9.21 7.79 -15.06
CA ARG A 231 8.35 8.81 -15.67
C ARG A 231 8.59 9.06 -17.18
N SER A 232 9.41 8.25 -17.86
CA SER A 232 9.70 8.42 -19.29
C SER A 232 8.54 8.04 -20.22
N GLU A 233 7.57 7.27 -19.74
CA GLU A 233 6.35 6.86 -20.45
C GLU A 233 5.16 7.00 -19.50
N PRO A 234 3.93 7.23 -19.98
CA PRO A 234 2.75 7.27 -19.12
C PRO A 234 2.45 5.91 -18.45
N THR A 235 1.95 5.95 -17.21
CA THR A 235 1.49 4.76 -16.48
C THR A 235 0.15 4.34 -17.06
N ARG A 236 0.04 3.06 -17.44
CA ARG A 236 -1.24 2.49 -17.87
C ARG A 236 -2.14 2.30 -16.67
N ILE A 237 -3.32 2.92 -16.73
CA ILE A 237 -4.43 2.71 -15.80
C ILE A 237 -5.70 2.42 -16.60
N SER A 238 -6.52 1.50 -16.08
CA SER A 238 -7.91 1.38 -16.52
C SER A 238 -8.81 2.22 -15.62
N ASP A 239 -10.04 2.49 -16.07
CA ASP A 239 -11.10 3.04 -15.23
C ASP A 239 -11.50 2.04 -14.12
N ILE A 240 -10.71 1.99 -13.04
CA ILE A 240 -10.92 1.11 -11.88
C ILE A 240 -12.29 1.38 -11.24
N LEU A 241 -12.67 2.67 -11.17
CA LEU A 241 -13.98 3.08 -10.68
C LEU A 241 -15.11 2.78 -11.67
N GLN A 242 -14.87 2.24 -12.86
CA GLN A 242 -15.93 1.62 -13.65
C GLN A 242 -16.17 0.18 -13.21
N GLN A 243 -15.10 -0.58 -12.94
CA GLN A 243 -15.13 -2.04 -12.87
C GLN A 243 -15.41 -2.57 -11.46
N GLU A 244 -14.75 -2.04 -10.42
CA GLU A 244 -14.87 -2.56 -9.05
C GLU A 244 -15.99 -1.81 -8.30
N LYS A 245 -17.25 -2.28 -8.40
CA LYS A 245 -18.47 -1.55 -7.96
C LYS A 245 -18.59 -1.28 -6.45
N ASP A 246 -17.77 -1.90 -5.61
CA ASP A 246 -17.71 -1.68 -4.14
C ASP A 246 -16.79 -0.52 -3.71
N ILE A 247 -15.99 0.03 -4.63
CA ILE A 247 -15.05 1.13 -4.36
C ILE A 247 -15.75 2.50 -4.50
N LYS A 248 -15.92 3.26 -3.41
CA LYS A 248 -16.42 4.65 -3.54
C LYS A 248 -15.33 5.65 -3.92
N GLU A 249 -14.09 5.34 -3.62
CA GLU A 249 -12.96 6.26 -3.68
C GLU A 249 -11.67 5.49 -3.94
N LEU A 250 -10.78 6.08 -4.74
CA LEU A 250 -9.54 5.51 -5.22
C LEU A 250 -8.45 6.57 -5.09
N ASN A 251 -7.37 6.24 -4.38
CA ASN A 251 -6.20 7.10 -4.25
C ASN A 251 -4.98 6.38 -4.84
N ILE A 252 -4.35 6.96 -5.87
CA ILE A 252 -3.16 6.42 -6.51
C ILE A 252 -1.96 7.30 -6.19
N TYR A 253 -0.90 6.64 -5.74
CA TYR A 253 0.37 7.20 -5.34
C TYR A 253 1.48 6.63 -6.23
N CYS A 254 2.48 7.45 -6.53
CA CYS A 254 3.71 7.04 -7.18
C CYS A 254 4.89 7.39 -6.28
N ASN A 255 5.67 6.39 -5.87
CA ASN A 255 6.76 6.53 -4.91
C ASN A 255 6.32 7.34 -3.65
N LYS A 256 5.13 7.03 -3.12
CA LYS A 256 4.45 7.68 -1.98
C LYS A 256 3.99 9.13 -2.22
N LYS A 257 4.25 9.75 -3.37
CA LYS A 257 3.59 11.01 -3.78
C LYS A 257 2.16 10.68 -4.22
N HIS A 258 1.16 11.30 -3.60
CA HIS A 258 -0.23 11.21 -4.06
C HIS A 258 -0.36 11.91 -5.42
N GLU A 259 -0.76 11.17 -6.46
CA GLU A 259 -0.87 11.68 -7.84
C GLU A 259 -2.30 11.69 -8.40
N ILE A 260 -3.17 10.75 -8.00
CA ILE A 260 -4.57 10.74 -8.43
C ILE A 260 -5.49 10.54 -7.22
N HIS A 261 -6.48 11.42 -7.09
CA HIS A 261 -7.65 11.20 -6.25
C HIS A 261 -8.85 10.95 -7.17
N ALA A 262 -9.66 9.93 -6.91
CA ALA A 262 -10.84 9.65 -7.70
C ALA A 262 -12.00 9.15 -6.83
N HIS A 263 -13.24 9.51 -7.15
CA HIS A 263 -14.40 9.14 -6.36
C HIS A 263 -15.66 8.91 -7.21
N ARG A 264 -16.63 8.18 -6.65
CA ARG A 264 -17.95 7.95 -7.24
C ARG A 264 -19.03 8.81 -6.61
N LYS A 265 -20.00 9.21 -7.43
CA LYS A 265 -21.25 9.87 -7.01
C LYS A 265 -22.41 9.27 -7.79
N GLY A 266 -23.13 8.31 -7.19
CA GLY A 266 -24.07 7.48 -7.95
C GLY A 266 -23.33 6.68 -9.03
N LYS A 267 -23.68 6.91 -10.30
CA LYS A 267 -22.98 6.32 -11.46
C LYS A 267 -21.76 7.12 -11.93
N GLU A 268 -21.68 8.39 -11.54
CA GLU A 268 -20.63 9.32 -11.95
C GLU A 268 -19.30 8.96 -11.28
N ARG A 269 -18.19 9.18 -12.01
CA ARG A 269 -16.82 8.86 -11.65
C ARG A 269 -15.96 10.09 -11.93
N TYR A 270 -15.39 10.66 -10.89
CA TYR A 270 -14.54 11.83 -10.97
C TYR A 270 -13.08 11.41 -10.78
N TYR A 271 -12.22 11.85 -11.68
CA TYR A 271 -10.78 11.63 -11.62
C TYR A 271 -10.04 12.96 -11.57
N GLU A 272 -9.30 13.18 -10.49
CA GLU A 272 -8.51 14.37 -10.21
C GLU A 272 -7.01 14.04 -10.21
N PHE A 273 -6.26 14.70 -11.08
CA PHE A 273 -4.82 14.49 -11.29
C PHE A 273 -4.02 15.65 -10.70
N LYS A 274 -2.99 15.33 -9.92
CA LYS A 274 -2.11 16.30 -9.24
C LYS A 274 -0.89 16.64 -10.09
N GLU A 275 -0.26 17.77 -9.80
CA GLU A 275 0.88 18.29 -10.57
C GLU A 275 1.99 17.24 -10.77
N GLY A 276 2.38 17.03 -12.02
CA GLY A 276 3.39 16.04 -12.42
C GLY A 276 2.89 14.59 -12.52
N ALA A 277 1.59 14.34 -12.33
CA ALA A 277 0.94 13.08 -12.72
C ALA A 277 0.86 12.98 -14.26
N TYR A 278 1.18 11.81 -14.82
CA TYR A 278 1.04 11.55 -16.26
C TYR A 278 0.72 10.08 -16.55
N TYR A 279 -0.48 9.83 -17.10
CA TYR A 279 -1.12 8.52 -17.14
C TYR A 279 -1.81 8.25 -18.49
N GLU A 280 -1.73 7.00 -18.96
CA GLU A 280 -2.48 6.48 -20.11
C GLU A 280 -3.74 5.82 -19.53
N MET A 281 -4.90 6.47 -19.69
CA MET A 281 -6.18 5.99 -19.18
C MET A 281 -7.00 5.30 -20.28
N LYS A 282 -7.43 4.06 -20.03
CA LYS A 282 -8.45 3.37 -20.82
C LYS A 282 -9.82 3.48 -20.15
N SER A 283 -10.78 4.05 -20.87
CA SER A 283 -12.21 4.10 -20.48
C SER A 283 -13.06 3.36 -21.52
N THR A 284 -14.18 2.78 -21.09
CA THR A 284 -15.18 2.16 -21.97
C THR A 284 -16.58 2.61 -21.57
N TRP A 285 -17.56 2.57 -22.47
CA TRP A 285 -18.97 2.83 -22.14
C TRP A 285 -19.91 2.25 -23.21
N PRO A 286 -21.14 1.82 -22.86
CA PRO A 286 -22.11 1.37 -23.84
C PRO A 286 -22.68 2.55 -24.64
N VAL A 287 -22.96 2.32 -25.92
CA VAL A 287 -23.80 3.22 -26.74
C VAL A 287 -25.26 3.12 -26.26
N LYS A 288 -26.02 4.23 -26.25
CA LYS A 288 -27.36 4.31 -25.66
C LYS A 288 -28.43 3.44 -26.33
N ASP A 289 -28.19 3.00 -27.57
CA ASP A 289 -29.05 2.05 -28.28
C ASP A 289 -28.72 0.57 -27.97
N GLY A 290 -27.67 0.31 -27.18
CA GLY A 290 -27.21 -1.02 -26.81
C GLY A 290 -26.51 -1.79 -27.94
N SER A 291 -26.18 -1.14 -29.05
CA SER A 291 -25.54 -1.78 -30.21
C SER A 291 -24.10 -2.23 -29.94
N GLU A 292 -23.28 -1.31 -29.41
CA GLU A 292 -21.84 -1.46 -29.28
C GLU A 292 -21.28 -0.86 -27.97
N MET A 293 -20.02 -1.17 -27.68
CA MET A 293 -19.25 -0.57 -26.57
C MET A 293 -18.19 0.37 -27.15
N CYS A 294 -18.27 1.66 -26.81
CA CYS A 294 -17.19 2.60 -27.05
C CYS A 294 -15.99 2.29 -26.15
N THR A 295 -14.79 2.47 -26.69
CA THR A 295 -13.51 2.40 -25.96
C THR A 295 -12.66 3.60 -26.34
N MET A 296 -12.07 4.28 -25.35
CA MET A 296 -11.13 5.38 -25.60
C MET A 296 -9.87 5.22 -24.76
N ILE A 297 -8.72 5.48 -25.38
CA ILE A 297 -7.40 5.49 -24.73
C ILE A 297 -6.81 6.89 -24.88
N MET A 298 -6.41 7.49 -23.76
CA MET A 298 -6.03 8.90 -23.66
C MET A 298 -4.89 9.10 -22.68
N ASN A 299 -4.00 10.05 -22.97
CA ASN A 299 -3.01 10.55 -22.01
C ASN A 299 -3.65 11.68 -21.19
N VAL A 300 -3.46 11.65 -19.87
CA VAL A 300 -4.10 12.54 -18.90
C VAL A 300 -3.07 13.05 -17.90
N SER A 301 -3.14 14.34 -17.56
CA SER A 301 -2.30 15.02 -16.57
C SER A 301 -3.14 15.92 -15.65
N SER A 302 -2.47 16.71 -14.79
CA SER A 302 -3.09 17.81 -14.04
C SER A 302 -3.77 18.87 -14.92
N ASP A 303 -3.51 18.91 -16.22
CA ASP A 303 -4.10 19.86 -17.16
C ASP A 303 -5.31 19.26 -17.91
N GLY A 304 -5.75 18.06 -17.53
CA GLY A 304 -6.82 17.31 -18.18
C GLY A 304 -6.30 16.34 -19.23
N ILE A 305 -7.06 16.14 -20.31
CA ILE A 305 -6.67 15.25 -21.41
C ILE A 305 -5.60 15.95 -22.26
N THR A 306 -4.36 15.46 -22.20
CA THR A 306 -3.26 16.00 -23.02
C THR A 306 -3.34 15.47 -24.45
N GLU A 307 -3.76 14.21 -24.63
CA GLU A 307 -3.84 13.53 -25.91
C GLU A 307 -4.90 12.45 -25.89
N VAL A 308 -5.64 12.27 -26.99
CA VAL A 308 -6.46 11.08 -27.21
C VAL A 308 -5.71 10.25 -28.24
N LEU A 309 -5.35 9.02 -27.86
CA LEU A 309 -4.52 8.12 -28.67
C LEU A 309 -5.39 7.29 -29.61
N LYS A 310 -6.44 6.67 -29.06
CA LYS A 310 -7.29 5.71 -29.77
C LYS A 310 -8.75 5.81 -29.39
N PHE A 311 -9.61 5.51 -30.35
CA PHE A 311 -11.05 5.31 -30.16
C PHE A 311 -11.48 4.04 -30.91
N ASN A 312 -12.15 3.13 -30.22
CA ASN A 312 -12.53 1.80 -30.73
C ASN A 312 -11.35 1.05 -31.39
N ASP A 313 -10.19 1.07 -30.72
CA ASP A 313 -8.88 0.52 -31.15
C ASP A 313 -8.23 1.16 -32.40
N GLU A 314 -8.96 1.99 -33.15
CA GLU A 314 -8.44 2.84 -34.24
C GLU A 314 -7.72 4.10 -33.71
N ASP A 315 -6.84 4.69 -34.50
CA ASP A 315 -6.11 5.91 -34.13
C ASP A 315 -7.05 7.13 -34.14
N PHE A 316 -6.95 7.99 -33.14
CA PHE A 316 -7.96 9.03 -32.93
C PHE A 316 -7.90 10.16 -33.97
N VAL A 317 -8.99 10.31 -34.73
CA VAL A 317 -9.25 11.48 -35.59
C VAL A 317 -10.58 12.09 -35.15
N LEU A 318 -10.57 13.37 -34.79
CA LEU A 318 -11.78 14.06 -34.30
C LEU A 318 -12.82 14.23 -35.42
N SER A 319 -14.04 13.78 -35.19
CA SER A 319 -15.19 13.95 -36.09
C SER A 319 -16.48 14.23 -35.29
N ASP A 320 -17.50 14.80 -35.94
CA ASP A 320 -18.81 15.05 -35.32
C ASP A 320 -19.47 13.75 -34.83
N GLU A 321 -19.27 12.65 -35.56
CA GLU A 321 -19.78 11.31 -35.22
C GLU A 321 -19.13 10.77 -33.93
N ILE A 322 -17.80 10.85 -33.83
CA ILE A 322 -17.06 10.45 -32.62
C ILE A 322 -17.41 11.36 -31.44
N LEU A 323 -17.61 12.67 -31.68
CA LEU A 323 -18.05 13.60 -30.64
C LEU A 323 -19.43 13.27 -30.07
N GLU A 324 -20.42 12.92 -30.91
CA GLU A 324 -21.73 12.47 -30.43
C GLU A 324 -21.69 11.10 -29.73
N LEU A 325 -20.72 10.22 -30.04
CA LEU A 325 -20.47 8.99 -29.27
C LEU A 325 -19.82 9.28 -27.90
N ILE A 326 -18.85 10.19 -27.83
CA ILE A 326 -18.20 10.62 -26.57
C ILE A 326 -19.22 11.30 -25.64
N LYS A 327 -20.09 12.14 -26.19
CA LYS A 327 -21.19 12.84 -25.50
C LYS A 327 -22.24 11.90 -24.88
N GLN A 328 -22.24 10.62 -25.25
CA GLN A 328 -23.08 9.61 -24.58
C GLN A 328 -22.50 9.13 -23.25
N ASN A 329 -21.21 9.32 -23.01
CA ASN A 329 -20.59 9.08 -21.70
C ASN A 329 -21.00 10.19 -20.72
N ASP A 330 -21.99 9.91 -19.89
CA ASP A 330 -22.48 10.77 -18.81
C ASP A 330 -22.03 10.27 -17.42
N GLU A 331 -20.94 9.51 -17.38
CA GLU A 331 -20.39 8.91 -16.15
C GLU A 331 -18.96 9.33 -15.85
N LEU A 332 -18.09 9.58 -16.84
CA LEU A 332 -16.68 9.89 -16.61
C LEU A 332 -16.42 11.41 -16.64
N TYR A 333 -15.81 11.90 -15.57
CA TYR A 333 -15.33 13.26 -15.42
C TYR A 333 -13.83 13.28 -15.11
N ILE A 334 -13.10 14.20 -15.74
CA ILE A 334 -11.64 14.37 -15.61
C ILE A 334 -11.37 15.85 -15.30
N GLN A 335 -10.64 16.15 -14.22
CA GLN A 335 -10.42 17.52 -13.73
C GLN A 335 -11.72 18.35 -13.60
N GLY A 336 -12.82 17.71 -13.21
CA GLY A 336 -14.14 18.34 -13.05
C GLY A 336 -14.92 18.56 -14.35
N LEU A 337 -14.32 18.33 -15.53
CA LEU A 337 -15.01 18.40 -16.83
C LEU A 337 -15.61 17.04 -17.20
N SER A 338 -16.73 17.05 -17.92
CA SER A 338 -17.24 15.82 -18.55
C SER A 338 -16.24 15.30 -19.59
N LEU A 339 -16.28 14.00 -19.92
CA LEU A 339 -15.41 13.43 -20.96
C LEU A 339 -15.52 14.18 -22.30
N TYR A 340 -16.72 14.64 -22.65
CA TYR A 340 -16.98 15.44 -23.85
C TYR A 340 -16.32 16.83 -23.78
N ASP A 341 -16.53 17.55 -22.68
CA ASP A 341 -15.96 18.90 -22.51
C ASP A 341 -14.43 18.86 -22.46
N ALA A 342 -13.85 17.87 -21.77
CA ALA A 342 -12.40 17.67 -21.70
C ALA A 342 -11.76 17.43 -23.09
N VAL A 343 -12.43 16.66 -23.97
CA VAL A 343 -11.97 16.45 -25.35
C VAL A 343 -12.10 17.73 -26.19
N LEU A 344 -13.16 18.52 -25.98
CA LEU A 344 -13.34 19.81 -26.66
C LEU A 344 -12.32 20.88 -26.24
N GLU A 345 -11.97 20.96 -24.95
CA GLU A 345 -10.95 21.92 -24.48
C GLU A 345 -9.56 21.59 -25.05
N LYS A 346 -9.18 20.31 -25.11
CA LYS A 346 -7.99 19.86 -25.83
C LYS A 346 -8.03 20.24 -27.31
N GLY A 347 -9.20 20.15 -27.96
CA GLY A 347 -9.40 20.59 -29.34
C GLY A 347 -9.08 22.09 -29.52
N LYS A 348 -9.63 22.94 -28.65
CA LYS A 348 -9.38 24.39 -28.67
C LYS A 348 -7.91 24.73 -28.40
N ALA A 349 -7.23 24.01 -27.52
CA ALA A 349 -5.82 24.21 -27.23
C ALA A 349 -4.92 23.88 -28.44
N ALA A 350 -5.29 22.91 -29.27
CA ALA A 350 -4.56 22.55 -30.48
C ALA A 350 -4.65 23.61 -31.61
N ASP A 351 -5.77 24.34 -31.69
CA ASP A 351 -5.92 25.47 -32.63
C ASP A 351 -5.13 26.72 -32.20
N VAL A 352 -4.73 26.82 -30.93
CA VAL A 352 -3.85 27.90 -30.43
C VAL A 352 -2.39 27.48 -30.60
N VAL A 353 -1.85 27.71 -31.80
CA VAL A 353 -0.43 27.47 -32.12
C VAL A 353 0.49 28.11 -31.08
N PRO A 354 1.27 27.33 -30.30
CA PRO A 354 2.28 27.89 -29.42
C PRO A 354 3.41 28.46 -30.27
N THR A 355 3.62 29.79 -30.20
CA THR A 355 4.82 30.38 -30.78
C THR A 355 6.02 29.88 -29.98
N ALA A 356 6.96 29.23 -30.66
CA ALA A 356 7.99 28.42 -30.04
C ALA A 356 8.80 29.17 -28.97
N ASN A 357 8.96 28.53 -27.80
CA ASN A 357 10.18 28.69 -27.02
C ASN A 357 10.58 27.35 -26.37
N ASN A 358 11.40 26.58 -27.07
CA ASN A 358 12.03 25.39 -26.54
C ASN A 358 13.05 25.80 -25.46
N ASN A 359 12.76 25.54 -24.19
CA ASN A 359 13.81 25.49 -23.18
C ASN A 359 13.52 24.46 -22.06
N PHE A 360 13.49 23.17 -22.43
CA PHE A 360 13.81 22.13 -21.47
C PHE A 360 15.32 22.20 -21.18
N GLN A 361 15.70 22.93 -20.13
CA GLN A 361 17.02 22.85 -19.52
C GLN A 361 16.86 22.39 -18.07
N ASN A 362 17.61 21.35 -17.72
CA ASN A 362 17.79 20.95 -16.33
C ASN A 362 18.51 22.08 -15.58
N GLU A 363 17.89 22.62 -14.54
CA GLU A 363 18.64 23.08 -13.37
C GLU A 363 18.07 22.40 -12.12
N SER A 364 18.96 21.72 -11.42
CA SER A 364 18.70 21.09 -10.13
C SER A 364 19.29 21.96 -9.01
N ILE A 365 18.86 21.65 -7.78
CA ILE A 365 19.48 22.02 -6.49
C ILE A 365 18.90 23.26 -5.77
N ALA A 366 18.34 22.95 -4.59
CA ALA A 366 18.22 23.74 -3.35
C ALA A 366 17.31 24.98 -3.30
N ALA A 367 16.19 24.81 -2.59
CA ALA A 367 16.00 25.49 -1.31
C ALA A 367 15.11 24.66 -0.37
N TYR A 368 15.62 24.30 0.82
CA TYR A 368 14.76 23.97 1.95
C TYR A 368 14.20 25.28 2.53
N ARG A 369 12.90 25.32 2.80
CA ARG A 369 12.35 26.11 3.90
C ARG A 369 11.05 25.49 4.39
N GLU A 370 10.98 25.26 5.70
CA GLU A 370 9.75 24.95 6.41
C GLU A 370 8.77 26.13 6.29
N GLU A 371 7.49 25.87 6.07
CA GLU A 371 6.46 26.79 6.55
C GLU A 371 5.55 26.05 7.53
N THR A 372 5.25 26.77 8.61
CA THR A 372 4.80 26.25 9.90
C THR A 372 3.28 26.17 10.01
N GLU A 373 2.83 25.47 11.04
CA GLU A 373 1.45 25.40 11.51
C GLU A 373 0.78 26.78 11.59
N GLY A 374 -0.45 26.86 11.08
CA GLY A 374 -1.31 28.05 11.10
C GLY A 374 -2.62 27.74 11.82
N GLU A 375 -2.69 28.24 13.04
CA GLU A 375 -3.69 28.10 14.11
C GLU A 375 -5.19 28.16 13.72
N LEU A 376 -6.01 27.53 14.57
CA LEU A 376 -7.49 27.50 14.51
C LEU A 376 -8.11 28.86 14.87
N ASP A 377 -9.31 29.14 14.35
CA ASP A 377 -10.38 29.67 15.22
C ASP A 377 -11.81 29.37 14.66
N PRO A 378 -12.79 28.95 15.49
CA PRO A 378 -14.16 28.64 15.06
C PRO A 378 -15.21 29.64 15.56
N LYS A 379 -16.35 29.80 14.84
CA LYS A 379 -17.71 29.92 15.42
C LYS A 379 -18.86 30.23 14.45
N VAL A 380 -20.07 29.79 14.84
CA VAL A 380 -21.40 30.47 14.67
C VAL A 380 -21.98 30.45 13.23
N ASP A 381 -23.24 30.06 12.96
CA ASP A 381 -24.38 29.71 13.84
C ASP A 381 -25.37 28.72 13.16
N ALA A 382 -26.35 28.22 13.91
CA ALA A 382 -27.47 27.42 13.42
C ALA A 382 -28.67 28.29 12.95
N ASP A 383 -29.55 27.77 12.06
CA ASP A 383 -30.89 27.25 12.46
C ASP A 383 -31.79 26.84 11.25
N ASN A 384 -32.73 25.91 11.49
CA ASN A 384 -34.01 25.57 10.80
C ASN A 384 -34.28 26.03 9.32
N SER A 385 -34.88 25.24 8.40
CA SER A 385 -36.20 24.59 8.55
C SER A 385 -36.71 23.84 7.28
N LEU A 386 -37.62 22.88 7.48
CA LEU A 386 -38.72 22.39 6.62
C LEU A 386 -38.48 21.63 5.28
N SER A 387 -39.01 20.39 5.25
CA SER A 387 -39.46 19.66 4.05
C SER A 387 -40.93 19.96 3.72
N PRO A 388 -41.44 19.52 2.55
CA PRO A 388 -42.69 18.75 2.62
C PRO A 388 -42.79 17.54 1.67
N SER A 389 -43.60 16.58 2.11
CA SER A 389 -44.10 15.41 1.37
C SER A 389 -45.58 15.62 0.99
N ILE A 390 -46.22 14.93 0.04
CA ILE A 390 -45.85 13.72 -0.72
C ILE A 390 -46.65 13.69 -2.05
N ASN A 391 -46.35 12.80 -2.99
CA ASN A 391 -47.38 12.23 -3.88
C ASN A 391 -47.00 10.83 -4.41
N SER A 392 -47.43 9.81 -3.69
CA SER A 392 -47.26 8.39 -4.02
C SER A 392 -48.31 7.95 -5.05
N ASN A 393 -47.87 7.56 -6.25
CA ASN A 393 -48.59 6.64 -7.17
C ASN A 393 -47.77 6.24 -8.42
N ALA A 394 -46.58 6.82 -8.66
CA ALA A 394 -45.69 6.41 -9.75
C ALA A 394 -44.80 5.18 -9.45
N SER A 395 -44.71 4.77 -8.18
CA SER A 395 -43.70 3.80 -7.70
C SER A 395 -43.77 2.44 -8.40
N THR A 396 -44.96 1.88 -8.58
CA THR A 396 -45.16 0.48 -9.01
C THR A 396 -44.99 0.24 -10.50
N GLN A 397 -44.89 1.27 -11.35
CA GLN A 397 -44.46 1.11 -12.75
C GLN A 397 -42.95 1.34 -12.93
N THR A 398 -42.33 2.20 -12.10
CA THR A 398 -40.88 2.43 -12.17
C THR A 398 -40.08 1.20 -11.70
N GLU A 399 -40.57 0.51 -10.67
CA GLU A 399 -39.92 -0.65 -10.05
C GLU A 399 -39.82 -1.87 -11.00
N VAL A 400 -40.83 -2.12 -11.83
CA VAL A 400 -40.83 -3.22 -12.82
C VAL A 400 -39.89 -2.93 -13.98
N ASN A 401 -39.77 -1.67 -14.42
CA ASN A 401 -38.78 -1.30 -15.44
C ASN A 401 -37.34 -1.35 -14.90
N LEU A 402 -37.12 -0.95 -13.63
CA LEU A 402 -35.82 -1.06 -12.97
C LEU A 402 -35.31 -2.50 -12.94
N GLN A 403 -36.12 -3.47 -12.49
CA GLN A 403 -35.72 -4.88 -12.48
C GLN A 403 -35.37 -5.42 -13.87
N HIS A 404 -36.09 -5.00 -14.92
CA HIS A 404 -35.81 -5.47 -16.28
C HIS A 404 -34.51 -4.88 -16.86
N THR A 405 -34.18 -3.62 -16.54
CA THR A 405 -32.91 -2.99 -16.92
C THR A 405 -31.73 -3.55 -16.11
N GLU A 406 -31.92 -3.79 -14.82
CA GLU A 406 -30.89 -4.36 -13.93
C GLU A 406 -30.52 -5.78 -14.38
N THR A 407 -31.52 -6.63 -14.67
CA THR A 407 -31.30 -8.00 -15.18
C THR A 407 -30.57 -8.01 -16.54
N GLN A 408 -30.90 -7.08 -17.46
CA GLN A 408 -30.18 -6.97 -18.74
C GLN A 408 -28.74 -6.48 -18.57
N THR A 409 -28.49 -5.57 -17.63
CA THR A 409 -27.14 -5.06 -17.33
C THR A 409 -26.26 -6.13 -16.67
N GLU A 410 -26.83 -6.97 -15.82
CA GLU A 410 -26.14 -8.10 -15.20
C GLU A 410 -25.72 -9.14 -16.25
N VAL A 411 -26.62 -9.51 -17.17
CA VAL A 411 -26.31 -10.43 -18.28
C VAL A 411 -25.21 -9.86 -19.20
N ALA A 412 -25.23 -8.56 -19.48
CA ALA A 412 -24.16 -7.91 -20.25
C ALA A 412 -22.81 -7.96 -19.51
N SER A 413 -22.81 -7.74 -18.19
CA SER A 413 -21.60 -7.80 -17.36
C SER A 413 -21.01 -9.22 -17.25
N GLN A 414 -21.86 -10.25 -17.09
CA GLN A 414 -21.41 -11.66 -17.13
C GLN A 414 -20.80 -12.04 -18.49
N GLN A 415 -21.31 -11.48 -19.60
CA GLN A 415 -20.70 -11.65 -20.93
C GLN A 415 -19.36 -10.91 -21.07
N ILE A 416 -19.19 -9.75 -20.43
CA ILE A 416 -17.91 -9.02 -20.38
C ILE A 416 -16.85 -9.80 -19.59
N GLU A 417 -17.21 -10.34 -18.42
CA GLU A 417 -16.32 -11.17 -17.59
C GLU A 417 -15.85 -12.40 -18.39
N THR A 418 -16.79 -13.14 -18.99
CA THR A 418 -16.50 -14.34 -19.79
C THR A 418 -15.61 -14.04 -21.01
N LYS A 419 -15.89 -12.96 -21.77
CA LYS A 419 -15.06 -12.58 -22.93
C LYS A 419 -13.65 -12.13 -22.51
N THR A 420 -13.55 -11.43 -21.38
CA THR A 420 -12.26 -10.95 -20.86
C THR A 420 -11.39 -12.10 -20.38
N GLU A 421 -11.97 -13.08 -19.67
CA GLU A 421 -11.27 -14.27 -19.20
C GLU A 421 -10.79 -15.16 -20.37
N VAL A 422 -11.61 -15.36 -21.40
CA VAL A 422 -11.22 -16.09 -22.62
C VAL A 422 -10.07 -15.40 -23.36
N ASN A 423 -10.09 -14.06 -23.47
CA ASN A 423 -9.01 -13.31 -24.11
C ASN A 423 -7.70 -13.35 -23.30
N LEU A 424 -7.79 -13.34 -21.97
CA LEU A 424 -6.63 -13.51 -21.07
C LEU A 424 -6.01 -14.91 -21.23
N GLN A 425 -6.81 -15.99 -21.16
CA GLN A 425 -6.33 -17.35 -21.39
C GLN A 425 -5.69 -17.52 -22.78
N HIS A 426 -6.28 -16.92 -23.82
CA HIS A 426 -5.71 -17.00 -25.17
C HIS A 426 -4.36 -16.28 -25.26
N THR A 427 -4.22 -15.12 -24.61
CA THR A 427 -2.96 -14.35 -24.57
C THR A 427 -1.88 -15.08 -23.77
N GLU A 428 -2.24 -15.70 -22.64
CA GLU A 428 -1.34 -16.50 -21.81
C GLU A 428 -0.84 -17.73 -22.58
N THR A 429 -1.75 -18.46 -23.25
CA THR A 429 -1.43 -19.61 -24.10
C THR A 429 -0.50 -19.22 -25.27
N GLN A 430 -0.76 -18.11 -25.95
CA GLN A 430 0.12 -17.63 -27.03
C GLN A 430 1.52 -17.24 -26.51
N THR A 431 1.60 -16.66 -25.30
CA THR A 431 2.87 -16.27 -24.67
C THR A 431 3.70 -17.49 -24.24
N GLU A 432 3.04 -18.54 -23.72
CA GLU A 432 3.69 -19.79 -23.36
C GLU A 432 4.23 -20.52 -24.60
N VAL A 433 3.43 -20.63 -25.67
CA VAL A 433 3.87 -21.21 -26.96
C VAL A 433 5.03 -20.43 -27.57
N ALA A 434 5.00 -19.09 -27.50
CA ALA A 434 6.12 -18.27 -27.96
C ALA A 434 7.40 -18.49 -27.14
N SER A 435 7.28 -18.66 -25.81
CA SER A 435 8.42 -18.95 -24.93
C SER A 435 9.03 -20.32 -25.23
N GLN A 436 8.21 -21.37 -25.37
CA GLN A 436 8.67 -22.72 -25.75
C GLN A 436 9.35 -22.74 -27.13
N GLN A 437 8.86 -21.97 -28.11
CA GLN A 437 9.52 -21.85 -29.42
C GLN A 437 10.87 -21.12 -29.35
N ILE A 438 11.04 -20.14 -28.46
CA ILE A 438 12.32 -19.44 -28.26
C ILE A 438 13.32 -20.37 -27.58
N GLU A 439 12.89 -21.11 -26.55
CA GLU A 439 13.72 -22.07 -25.81
C GLU A 439 14.23 -23.19 -26.73
N THR A 440 13.32 -23.79 -27.53
CA THR A 440 13.67 -24.81 -28.53
C THR A 440 14.67 -24.29 -29.58
N LYS A 441 14.50 -23.05 -30.07
CA LYS A 441 15.46 -22.42 -31.01
C LYS A 441 16.82 -22.12 -30.38
N THR A 442 16.85 -21.84 -29.07
CA THR A 442 18.10 -21.57 -28.34
C THR A 442 18.88 -22.86 -28.10
N GLU A 443 18.18 -23.95 -27.75
CA GLU A 443 18.79 -25.28 -27.57
C GLU A 443 19.36 -25.84 -28.89
N VAL A 444 18.63 -25.72 -30.00
CA VAL A 444 19.10 -26.15 -31.33
C VAL A 444 20.35 -25.36 -31.79
N ASN A 445 20.41 -24.05 -31.53
CA ASN A 445 21.60 -23.26 -31.86
C ASN A 445 22.82 -23.67 -31.02
N LEU A 446 22.65 -23.94 -29.72
CA LEU A 446 23.73 -24.40 -28.85
C LEU A 446 24.31 -25.76 -29.28
N GLN A 447 23.49 -26.65 -29.84
CA GLN A 447 23.94 -27.93 -30.40
C GLN A 447 24.67 -27.81 -31.76
N HIS A 448 24.52 -26.69 -32.48
CA HIS A 448 25.20 -26.47 -33.78
C HIS A 448 26.48 -25.63 -33.68
N THR A 449 26.73 -24.95 -32.55
CA THR A 449 28.01 -24.28 -32.26
C THR A 449 29.03 -25.15 -31.50
N GLY A 450 28.71 -26.43 -31.28
CA GLY A 450 29.46 -27.36 -30.41
C GLY A 450 30.20 -28.51 -31.09
N THR A 451 30.46 -28.44 -32.40
CA THR A 451 31.17 -29.46 -33.19
C THR A 451 32.26 -28.87 -34.05
#